data_AF-A0A1G8CWW8-F1
#
_entry.id   AF-A0A1G8CWW8-F1
#
_cell.length_a   1.000
_cell.length_b   1.000
_cell.length_c   1.000
_cell.angle_alpha   90.00
_cell.angle_beta   90.00
_cell.angle_gamma   90.00
#
_symmetry.space_group_name_H-M   'P 1'
#
loop_
_entity.id
_entity.type
_entity.pdbx_description
1 polymer ?
#
loop_
_entity_poly.entity_id
_entity_poly.type
_entity_poly.pdbx_seq_one_letter_code
_entity_poly.pdbx_strand_id
1 'polypeptide(L)'
;MPHIAKVLIANRGEIAVRVIRAARDAGKLSVAVYADQDRDAMHARLADEAYALEGTTSADTYLSIDKILSVARRSGADAVHPGYGFLAENAAFARAVIEAGLIWIGPTPEAIEALGDKVTARHVAEKVGAPLAPGTPGPVDGADEVVAFAREFGLPIAIKAAYGGGGRGLKVAREFDEIPELFESATREAVSAFGRGECFVEKYLDKPRHVETQCLADSAGNVVVISTRDCSLQRRHQKLVEEAPAPFLSEEQNRTLYEASKAILREVGYIGAGTCEFLIGADGTISFLEVNTRLQVEHPVSEEVTGIDLVREQLRIAEGGLIDYADPAPVGHSIEFRVNGEDPGRGFLPQPGPIHVFKTFGGPGIRLDSGVTAGDTVSGAFDSLLGKIIVTGRDRAEALERARRALDEFEVAGLPTVLPFHRKVVRDPAFTAEDGVFGAYTRWIETEFVNDIPPWDGELEAPRPDEARHTVVVEVSGKRLEVSLPDRIVSSPGSAGRPAAVPPSRRSHASTAMAGASGDAVKSPMQATIVKIAVEEGQSVVKGDLVVVLEAMKMEQPIQAHKDGVIGSINADAGTTVPAGHQLLLIS
;
A
#
# COMPACT_ATOMS: atom_id res chain seq x y z
N MET A 1 -2.25 -22.03 27.80
CA MET A 1 -2.41 -21.00 26.76
C MET A 1 -1.21 -21.10 25.84
N PRO A 2 -1.38 -20.95 24.52
CA PRO A 2 -0.24 -20.83 23.61
C PRO A 2 0.69 -19.70 24.10
N HIS A 3 1.99 -19.92 23.99
CA HIS A 3 3.00 -18.95 24.41
C HIS A 3 3.94 -18.72 23.24
N ILE A 4 4.10 -17.46 22.85
CA ILE A 4 4.97 -17.05 21.76
C ILE A 4 6.31 -16.64 22.36
N ALA A 5 7.35 -17.43 22.09
CA ALA A 5 8.72 -17.10 22.47
C ALA A 5 9.49 -16.45 21.32
N LYS A 6 9.20 -16.85 20.07
CA LYS A 6 9.93 -16.37 18.89
C LYS A 6 9.00 -16.20 17.69
N VAL A 7 8.92 -14.95 17.21
CA VAL A 7 8.05 -14.55 16.10
C VAL A 7 8.85 -14.45 14.81
N LEU A 8 8.41 -15.15 13.77
CA LEU A 8 8.84 -14.87 12.40
C LEU A 8 7.97 -13.76 11.81
N ILE A 9 8.60 -12.75 11.25
CA ILE A 9 7.94 -11.65 10.57
C ILE A 9 7.96 -11.91 9.07
N ALA A 10 6.81 -12.28 8.50
CA ALA A 10 6.67 -12.61 7.07
C ALA A 10 6.47 -11.35 6.22
N ASN A 11 7.33 -10.35 6.41
CA ASN A 11 7.24 -9.05 5.76
C ASN A 11 8.61 -8.33 5.73
N ARG A 12 8.65 -7.14 5.14
CA ARG A 12 9.83 -6.27 5.00
C ARG A 12 9.52 -4.82 5.37
N GLY A 13 10.52 -3.94 5.23
CA GLY A 13 10.32 -2.49 5.32
C GLY A 13 9.87 -2.04 6.70
N GLU A 14 9.14 -0.92 6.76
CA GLU A 14 8.76 -0.28 8.03
C GLU A 14 7.95 -1.21 8.93
N ILE A 15 6.99 -1.95 8.37
CA ILE A 15 6.12 -2.81 9.18
C ILE A 15 6.88 -3.94 9.84
N ALA A 16 7.90 -4.49 9.17
CA ALA A 16 8.74 -5.48 9.81
C ALA A 16 9.50 -4.87 10.99
N VAL A 17 10.01 -3.64 10.85
CA VAL A 17 10.64 -2.90 11.96
C VAL A 17 9.64 -2.66 13.10
N ARG A 18 8.41 -2.24 12.79
CA ARG A 18 7.32 -2.01 13.76
C ARG A 18 7.00 -3.27 14.57
N VAL A 19 6.91 -4.43 13.91
CA VAL A 19 6.64 -5.72 14.56
C VAL A 19 7.83 -6.20 15.38
N ILE A 20 9.05 -6.07 14.87
CA ILE A 20 10.29 -6.41 15.61
C ILE A 20 10.38 -5.62 16.92
N ARG A 21 10.08 -4.31 16.88
CA ARG A 21 10.07 -3.47 18.09
C ARG A 21 9.03 -3.94 19.11
N ALA A 22 7.79 -4.19 18.68
CA ALA A 22 6.75 -4.72 19.58
C ALA A 22 7.10 -6.10 20.17
N ALA A 23 7.68 -6.99 19.36
CA ALA A 23 8.14 -8.30 19.84
C ALA A 23 9.22 -8.13 20.93
N ARG A 24 10.20 -7.25 20.70
CA ARG A 24 11.25 -6.94 21.68
C ARG A 24 10.67 -6.34 22.97
N ASP A 25 9.75 -5.40 22.87
CA ASP A 25 9.10 -4.77 24.03
C ASP A 25 8.20 -5.76 24.81
N ALA A 26 7.74 -6.83 24.15
CA ALA A 26 7.03 -7.95 24.73
C ALA A 26 7.96 -9.08 25.24
N GLY A 27 9.29 -8.90 25.14
CA GLY A 27 10.28 -9.89 25.57
C GLY A 27 10.37 -11.13 24.68
N LYS A 28 9.98 -11.02 23.41
CA LYS A 28 9.97 -12.12 22.43
C LYS A 28 11.10 -11.95 21.42
N LEU A 29 11.67 -13.06 20.98
CA LEU A 29 12.67 -13.08 19.92
C LEU A 29 12.02 -12.85 18.55
N SER A 30 12.77 -12.25 17.63
CA SER A 30 12.30 -11.86 16.30
C SER A 30 13.15 -12.48 15.20
N VAL A 31 12.49 -13.01 14.17
CA VAL A 31 13.13 -13.58 12.97
C VAL A 31 12.64 -12.82 11.75
N ALA A 32 13.54 -12.14 11.07
CA ALA A 32 13.26 -11.50 9.79
C ALA A 32 13.54 -12.44 8.61
N VAL A 33 12.79 -12.27 7.53
CA VAL A 33 13.11 -12.82 6.21
C VAL A 33 13.46 -11.71 5.24
N TYR A 34 14.31 -11.98 4.25
CA TYR A 34 14.70 -10.97 3.26
C TYR A 34 14.90 -11.54 1.85
N ALA A 35 14.51 -10.76 0.84
CA ALA A 35 14.95 -10.90 -0.55
C ALA A 35 16.42 -10.47 -0.69
N ASP A 36 17.13 -10.90 -1.74
CA ASP A 36 18.58 -10.69 -1.84
C ASP A 36 19.01 -9.21 -1.76
N GLN A 37 18.23 -8.31 -2.36
CA GLN A 37 18.43 -6.87 -2.30
C GLN A 37 18.11 -6.25 -0.93
N ASP A 38 17.37 -6.96 -0.07
CA ASP A 38 16.98 -6.51 1.27
C ASP A 38 17.93 -7.05 2.36
N ARG A 39 19.05 -7.68 1.98
CA ARG A 39 20.03 -8.25 2.94
C ARG A 39 20.50 -7.24 3.99
N ASP A 40 20.73 -6.01 3.56
CA ASP A 40 21.16 -4.90 4.41
C ASP A 40 20.00 -3.99 4.81
N ALA A 41 18.74 -4.37 4.56
CA ALA A 41 17.58 -3.59 4.97
C ALA A 41 17.50 -3.47 6.50
N MET A 42 16.86 -2.39 6.97
CA MET A 42 16.78 -2.10 8.41
C MET A 42 16.16 -3.26 9.21
N HIS A 43 15.10 -3.90 8.71
CA HIS A 43 14.44 -5.01 9.42
C HIS A 43 15.35 -6.24 9.57
N ALA A 44 16.15 -6.57 8.55
CA ALA A 44 17.10 -7.67 8.58
C ALA A 44 18.24 -7.43 9.59
N ARG A 45 18.64 -6.16 9.78
CA ARG A 45 19.65 -5.76 10.78
C ARG A 45 19.10 -5.68 12.21
N LEU A 46 17.81 -5.38 12.37
CA LEU A 46 17.19 -5.15 13.68
C LEU A 46 16.71 -6.42 14.37
N ALA A 47 16.27 -7.43 13.60
CA ALA A 47 15.80 -8.70 14.12
C ALA A 47 16.92 -9.47 14.84
N ASP A 48 16.56 -10.38 15.74
CA ASP A 48 17.52 -11.21 16.47
C ASP A 48 18.16 -12.27 15.53
N GLU A 49 17.40 -12.73 14.55
CA GLU A 49 17.88 -13.58 13.45
C GLU A 49 17.30 -13.10 12.11
N ALA A 50 18.04 -13.28 11.01
CA ALA A 50 17.57 -12.93 9.67
C ALA A 50 17.98 -13.98 8.64
N TYR A 51 17.04 -14.38 7.77
CA TYR A 51 17.24 -15.44 6.79
C TYR A 51 16.92 -14.98 5.36
N ALA A 52 17.80 -15.34 4.43
CA ALA A 52 17.55 -15.12 3.01
C ALA A 52 16.42 -16.03 2.51
N LEU A 53 15.58 -15.47 1.64
CA LEU A 53 14.59 -16.21 0.86
C LEU A 53 15.11 -16.63 -0.51
N GLU A 54 16.29 -16.15 -0.93
CA GLU A 54 16.94 -16.47 -2.20
C GLU A 54 16.08 -16.10 -3.41
N GLY A 55 16.25 -14.88 -3.92
CA GLY A 55 15.43 -14.33 -4.99
C GLY A 55 15.27 -12.82 -4.87
N THR A 56 14.79 -12.22 -5.95
CA THR A 56 14.67 -10.76 -6.08
C THR A 56 13.24 -10.28 -6.33
N THR A 57 12.33 -11.15 -6.73
CA THR A 57 10.92 -10.80 -6.96
C THR A 57 10.08 -11.11 -5.73
N SER A 58 8.95 -10.41 -5.57
CA SER A 58 7.98 -10.73 -4.50
C SER A 58 7.48 -12.18 -4.59
N ALA A 59 7.25 -12.69 -5.81
CA ALA A 59 6.75 -14.05 -6.06
C ALA A 59 7.74 -15.11 -5.56
N ASP A 60 9.03 -14.93 -5.84
CA ASP A 60 10.08 -15.87 -5.44
C ASP A 60 10.46 -15.73 -3.97
N THR A 61 10.02 -14.67 -3.28
CA THR A 61 10.44 -14.32 -1.92
C THR A 61 9.25 -14.20 -0.96
N TYR A 62 8.78 -12.98 -0.67
CA TYR A 62 7.81 -12.68 0.38
C TYR A 62 6.41 -13.27 0.13
N LEU A 63 6.11 -13.72 -1.09
CA LEU A 63 4.88 -14.46 -1.44
C LEU A 63 5.06 -15.98 -1.43
N SER A 64 6.26 -16.49 -1.16
CA SER A 64 6.53 -17.93 -1.13
C SER A 64 6.25 -18.52 0.26
N ILE A 65 5.07 -19.13 0.40
CA ILE A 65 4.63 -19.84 1.61
C ILE A 65 5.68 -20.88 2.03
N ASP A 66 6.16 -21.70 1.08
CA ASP A 66 7.10 -22.79 1.36
C ASP A 66 8.43 -22.29 1.93
N LYS A 67 8.98 -21.20 1.36
CA LYS A 67 10.23 -20.61 1.83
C LYS A 67 10.07 -20.00 3.22
N ILE A 68 8.96 -19.32 3.47
CA ILE A 68 8.68 -18.73 4.78
C ILE A 68 8.53 -19.82 5.85
N LEU A 69 7.76 -20.88 5.59
CA LEU A 69 7.61 -22.01 6.53
C LEU A 69 8.93 -22.78 6.72
N SER A 70 9.75 -22.89 5.68
CA SER A 70 11.10 -23.45 5.78
C SER A 70 11.98 -22.63 6.73
N VAL A 71 11.95 -21.30 6.65
CA VAL A 71 12.65 -20.43 7.61
C VAL A 71 12.09 -20.56 9.02
N ALA A 72 10.76 -20.60 9.19
CA ALA A 72 10.14 -20.76 10.50
C ALA A 72 10.66 -22.04 11.21
N ARG A 73 10.73 -23.16 10.48
CA ARG A 73 11.29 -24.42 10.97
C ARG A 73 12.78 -24.33 11.32
N ARG A 74 13.60 -23.70 10.45
CA ARG A 74 15.06 -23.59 10.66
C ARG A 74 15.44 -22.66 11.82
N SER A 75 14.69 -21.58 12.01
CA SER A 75 14.90 -20.60 13.08
C SER A 75 14.28 -21.03 14.43
N GLY A 76 13.37 -22.01 14.40
CA GLY A 76 12.61 -22.43 15.57
C GLY A 76 11.61 -21.37 16.05
N ALA A 77 11.12 -20.53 15.14
CA ALA A 77 10.00 -19.63 15.44
C ALA A 77 8.75 -20.47 15.78
N ASP A 78 7.96 -19.99 16.75
CA ASP A 78 6.71 -20.63 17.17
C ASP A 78 5.47 -19.85 16.74
N ALA A 79 5.65 -18.64 16.20
CA ALA A 79 4.57 -17.84 15.63
C ALA A 79 4.99 -17.12 14.34
N VAL A 80 4.01 -16.75 13.52
CA VAL A 80 4.20 -15.95 12.31
C VAL A 80 3.31 -14.71 12.37
N HIS A 81 3.93 -13.53 12.24
CA HIS A 81 3.24 -12.27 12.06
C HIS A 81 3.35 -11.84 10.59
N PRO A 82 2.23 -11.69 9.87
CA PRO A 82 2.27 -11.35 8.46
C PRO A 82 2.46 -9.86 8.17
N GLY A 83 2.20 -8.98 9.15
CA GLY A 83 2.20 -7.54 8.92
C GLY A 83 0.99 -7.14 8.09
N TYR A 84 1.22 -6.40 7.00
CA TYR A 84 0.22 -6.04 6.01
C TYR A 84 0.72 -6.25 4.58
N GLY A 85 -0.18 -6.37 3.60
CA GLY A 85 0.19 -6.75 2.24
C GLY A 85 0.78 -8.16 2.19
N PHE A 86 1.45 -8.50 1.08
CA PHE A 86 1.98 -9.84 0.81
C PHE A 86 0.96 -10.95 1.12
N LEU A 87 1.24 -11.77 2.14
CA LEU A 87 0.43 -12.92 2.53
C LEU A 87 -0.51 -12.65 3.73
N ALA A 88 -0.63 -11.39 4.19
CA ALA A 88 -1.43 -11.05 5.37
C ALA A 88 -2.92 -11.37 5.24
N GLU A 89 -3.44 -11.32 4.03
CA GLU A 89 -4.85 -11.62 3.71
C GLU A 89 -4.97 -12.90 2.89
N ASN A 90 -3.97 -13.80 3.00
CA ASN A 90 -3.95 -15.07 2.29
C ASN A 90 -4.35 -16.21 3.24
N ALA A 91 -5.59 -16.70 3.08
CA ALA A 91 -6.12 -17.77 3.92
C ALA A 91 -5.34 -19.09 3.78
N ALA A 92 -4.80 -19.41 2.60
CA ALA A 92 -3.97 -20.59 2.40
C ALA A 92 -2.66 -20.50 3.19
N PHE A 93 -2.07 -19.31 3.31
CA PHE A 93 -0.90 -19.09 4.14
C PHE A 93 -1.22 -19.22 5.64
N ALA A 94 -2.28 -18.56 6.11
CA ALA A 94 -2.74 -18.67 7.49
C ALA A 94 -2.97 -20.15 7.88
N ARG A 95 -3.65 -20.90 7.01
CA ARG A 95 -3.89 -22.34 7.17
C ARG A 95 -2.60 -23.13 7.21
N ALA A 96 -1.67 -22.89 6.28
CA ALA A 96 -0.39 -23.58 6.23
C ALA A 96 0.51 -23.31 7.45
N VAL A 97 0.46 -22.10 8.02
CA VAL A 97 1.13 -21.75 9.29
C VAL A 97 0.55 -22.59 10.44
N ILE A 98 -0.77 -22.64 10.57
CA ILE A 98 -1.47 -23.40 11.61
C ILE A 98 -1.20 -24.91 11.47
N GLU A 99 -1.28 -25.44 10.25
CA GLU A 99 -0.98 -26.86 9.95
C GLU A 99 0.49 -27.23 10.23
N ALA A 100 1.40 -26.26 10.10
CA ALA A 100 2.81 -26.43 10.50
C ALA A 100 3.03 -26.40 12.02
N GLY A 101 1.97 -26.22 12.82
CA GLY A 101 2.02 -26.15 14.28
C GLY A 101 2.48 -24.81 14.83
N LEU A 102 2.48 -23.76 14.01
CA LEU A 102 2.87 -22.39 14.37
C LEU A 102 1.62 -21.58 14.75
N ILE A 103 1.80 -20.60 15.63
CA ILE A 103 0.75 -19.64 15.97
C ILE A 103 0.63 -18.60 14.84
N TRP A 104 -0.54 -18.52 14.22
CA TRP A 104 -0.86 -17.46 13.28
C TRP A 104 -1.29 -16.20 14.04
N ILE A 105 -0.59 -15.09 13.83
CA ILE A 105 -0.92 -13.80 14.45
C ILE A 105 -1.80 -12.99 13.48
N GLY A 106 -3.09 -13.29 13.47
CA GLY A 106 -4.07 -12.65 12.60
C GLY A 106 -5.43 -13.35 12.64
N PRO A 107 -6.35 -12.98 11.74
CA PRO A 107 -7.68 -13.58 11.67
C PRO A 107 -7.63 -15.04 11.21
N THR A 108 -8.68 -15.80 11.52
CA THR A 108 -8.78 -17.20 11.07
C THR A 108 -8.83 -17.29 9.54
N PRO A 109 -8.33 -18.39 8.93
CA PRO A 109 -8.44 -18.59 7.48
C PRO A 109 -9.87 -18.43 6.95
N GLU A 110 -10.86 -18.88 7.71
CA GLU A 110 -12.28 -18.79 7.35
C GLU A 110 -12.77 -17.34 7.36
N ALA A 111 -12.34 -16.52 8.33
CA ALA A 111 -12.68 -15.10 8.36
C ALA A 111 -12.01 -14.33 7.21
N ILE A 112 -10.77 -14.68 6.85
CA ILE A 112 -10.07 -14.12 5.70
C ILE A 112 -10.82 -14.44 4.40
N GLU A 113 -11.24 -15.70 4.20
CA GLU A 113 -12.02 -16.11 3.02
C GLU A 113 -13.39 -15.42 2.96
N ALA A 114 -14.12 -15.39 4.08
CA ALA A 114 -15.46 -14.82 4.14
C ALA A 114 -15.50 -13.31 3.86
N LEU A 115 -14.47 -12.58 4.29
CA LEU A 115 -14.38 -11.13 4.13
C LEU A 115 -13.59 -10.70 2.89
N GLY A 116 -12.74 -11.57 2.33
CA GLY A 116 -11.98 -11.29 1.11
C GLY A 116 -12.82 -11.38 -0.17
N ASP A 117 -13.91 -12.14 -0.16
CA ASP A 117 -14.87 -12.18 -1.27
C ASP A 117 -15.93 -11.08 -1.12
N LYS A 118 -16.02 -10.17 -2.09
CA LYS A 118 -16.93 -9.01 -2.04
C LYS A 118 -18.41 -9.40 -1.93
N VAL A 119 -18.81 -10.50 -2.55
CA VAL A 119 -20.20 -10.97 -2.51
C VAL A 119 -20.51 -11.49 -1.11
N THR A 120 -19.63 -12.31 -0.56
CA THR A 120 -19.77 -12.88 0.79
C THR A 120 -19.71 -11.80 1.87
N ALA A 121 -18.75 -10.87 1.78
CA ALA A 121 -18.65 -9.73 2.68
C ALA A 121 -19.92 -8.85 2.66
N ARG A 122 -20.49 -8.63 1.47
CA ARG A 122 -21.76 -7.90 1.33
C ARG A 122 -22.93 -8.65 1.97
N HIS A 123 -23.05 -9.97 1.76
CA HIS A 123 -24.09 -10.76 2.42
C HIS A 123 -23.95 -10.75 3.94
N VAL A 124 -22.72 -10.78 4.48
CA VAL A 124 -22.46 -10.61 5.92
C VAL A 124 -22.95 -9.25 6.39
N ALA A 125 -22.60 -8.17 5.68
CA ALA A 125 -23.04 -6.82 5.97
C ALA A 125 -24.58 -6.69 5.97
N GLU A 126 -25.26 -7.24 4.95
CA GLU A 126 -26.71 -7.26 4.86
C GLU A 126 -27.35 -8.05 6.01
N LYS A 127 -26.80 -9.23 6.34
CA LYS A 127 -27.29 -10.10 7.42
C LYS A 127 -27.27 -9.41 8.79
N VAL A 128 -26.21 -8.64 9.06
CA VAL A 128 -26.05 -7.93 10.34
C VAL A 128 -26.68 -6.54 10.34
N GLY A 129 -27.26 -6.11 9.21
CA GLY A 129 -27.85 -4.78 9.07
C GLY A 129 -26.82 -3.65 9.05
N ALA A 130 -25.60 -3.93 8.61
CA ALA A 130 -24.61 -2.88 8.38
C ALA A 130 -25.09 -1.93 7.26
N PRO A 131 -24.80 -0.62 7.37
CA PRO A 131 -25.28 0.35 6.41
C PRO A 131 -24.67 0.07 5.03
N LEU A 132 -25.49 0.03 3.98
CA LEU A 132 -25.06 -0.16 2.60
C LEU A 132 -25.68 0.93 1.74
N ALA A 133 -24.95 1.38 0.72
CA ALA A 133 -25.51 2.26 -0.28
C ALA A 133 -26.77 1.60 -0.88
N PRO A 134 -27.90 2.32 -0.97
CA PRO A 134 -29.09 1.80 -1.61
C PRO A 134 -28.74 1.27 -3.00
N GLY A 135 -29.27 0.11 -3.36
CA GLY A 135 -29.07 -0.47 -4.67
C GLY A 135 -30.17 -1.46 -5.01
N THR A 136 -30.31 -1.76 -6.29
CA THR A 136 -31.31 -2.72 -6.75
C THR A 136 -30.92 -4.13 -6.32
N PRO A 137 -31.89 -4.98 -5.92
CA PRO A 137 -31.62 -6.34 -5.42
C PRO A 137 -31.10 -7.28 -6.52
N GLY A 138 -31.23 -6.88 -7.78
CA GLY A 138 -30.70 -7.59 -8.93
C GLY A 138 -30.53 -6.64 -10.12
N PRO A 139 -30.21 -7.19 -11.31
CA PRO A 139 -30.20 -6.43 -12.54
C PRO A 139 -31.56 -5.78 -12.81
N VAL A 140 -31.53 -4.58 -13.38
CA VAL A 140 -32.73 -3.84 -13.80
C VAL A 140 -33.11 -4.21 -15.24
N ASP A 141 -34.41 -4.21 -15.52
CA ASP A 141 -34.94 -4.60 -16.84
C ASP A 141 -34.81 -3.48 -17.90
N GLY A 142 -34.67 -2.23 -17.47
CA GLY A 142 -34.57 -1.09 -18.38
C GLY A 142 -34.40 0.25 -17.69
N ALA A 143 -34.20 1.30 -18.50
CA ALA A 143 -33.96 2.67 -18.03
C ALA A 143 -35.09 3.22 -17.12
N ASP A 144 -36.34 2.79 -17.31
CA ASP A 144 -37.46 3.24 -16.48
C ASP A 144 -37.32 2.80 -15.01
N GLU A 145 -36.78 1.60 -14.76
CA GLU A 145 -36.48 1.14 -13.39
C GLU A 145 -35.33 1.95 -12.77
N VAL A 146 -34.34 2.33 -13.59
CA VAL A 146 -33.23 3.20 -13.16
C VAL A 146 -33.75 4.59 -12.78
N VAL A 147 -34.69 5.16 -13.56
CA VAL A 147 -35.35 6.43 -13.26
C VAL A 147 -36.20 6.31 -11.98
N ALA A 148 -36.94 5.22 -11.81
CA ALA A 148 -37.74 4.97 -10.61
C ALA A 148 -36.86 4.90 -9.36
N PHE A 149 -35.75 4.16 -9.42
CA PHE A 149 -34.73 4.10 -8.38
C PHE A 149 -34.16 5.49 -8.06
N ALA A 150 -33.80 6.27 -9.09
CA ALA A 150 -33.30 7.64 -8.90
C ALA A 150 -34.33 8.59 -8.27
N ARG A 151 -35.63 8.38 -8.48
CA ARG A 151 -36.70 9.16 -7.81
C ARG A 151 -36.86 8.79 -6.34
N GLU A 152 -36.66 7.52 -6.01
CA GLU A 152 -36.78 7.02 -4.64
C GLU A 152 -35.56 7.39 -3.78
N PHE A 153 -34.34 7.13 -4.28
CA PHE A 153 -33.09 7.28 -3.53
C PHE A 153 -32.32 8.56 -3.87
N GLY A 154 -32.82 9.34 -4.83
CA GLY A 154 -32.23 10.58 -5.30
C GLY A 154 -30.99 10.39 -6.18
N LEU A 155 -30.62 11.43 -6.92
CA LEU A 155 -29.39 11.51 -7.70
C LEU A 155 -28.19 11.97 -6.82
N PRO A 156 -26.94 11.74 -7.25
CA PRO A 156 -26.54 10.92 -8.40
C PRO A 156 -26.64 9.41 -8.13
N ILE A 157 -26.73 8.62 -9.19
CA ILE A 157 -26.74 7.15 -9.15
C ILE A 157 -25.65 6.58 -10.07
N ALA A 158 -25.19 5.39 -9.75
CA ALA A 158 -24.24 4.63 -10.55
C ALA A 158 -24.93 3.43 -11.19
N ILE A 159 -24.84 3.35 -12.52
CA ILE A 159 -25.23 2.19 -13.31
C ILE A 159 -23.98 1.34 -13.50
N LYS A 160 -24.04 0.09 -13.08
CA LYS A 160 -22.92 -0.84 -13.11
C LYS A 160 -23.30 -2.13 -13.84
N ALA A 161 -22.40 -2.65 -14.65
CA ALA A 161 -22.54 -3.99 -15.20
C ALA A 161 -22.59 -5.03 -14.06
N ALA A 162 -23.54 -5.96 -14.13
CA ALA A 162 -23.69 -7.04 -13.15
C ALA A 162 -22.53 -8.04 -13.18
N TYR A 163 -21.84 -8.12 -14.32
CA TYR A 163 -20.69 -8.98 -14.54
C TYR A 163 -19.53 -8.10 -14.99
N GLY A 164 -18.48 -8.00 -14.17
CA GLY A 164 -17.30 -7.19 -14.47
C GLY A 164 -16.65 -6.59 -13.22
N GLY A 165 -15.34 -6.79 -13.05
CA GLY A 165 -14.53 -6.15 -12.02
C GLY A 165 -13.85 -4.87 -12.53
N GLY A 166 -13.43 -4.00 -11.62
CA GLY A 166 -12.52 -2.87 -11.94
C GLY A 166 -13.16 -1.62 -12.55
N GLY A 167 -14.47 -1.40 -12.38
CA GLY A 167 -15.12 -0.14 -12.77
C GLY A 167 -15.40 0.04 -14.27
N ARG A 168 -15.10 -0.96 -15.10
CA ARG A 168 -15.53 -0.99 -16.51
C ARG A 168 -17.05 -1.07 -16.61
N GLY A 169 -17.67 -0.28 -17.49
CA GLY A 169 -19.12 -0.18 -17.62
C GLY A 169 -19.81 0.68 -16.54
N LEU A 170 -19.07 1.37 -15.66
CA LEU A 170 -19.64 2.30 -14.69
C LEU A 170 -20.06 3.60 -15.38
N LYS A 171 -21.36 3.93 -15.33
CA LYS A 171 -21.89 5.24 -15.72
C LYS A 171 -22.51 5.94 -14.52
N VAL A 172 -22.23 7.22 -14.34
CA VAL A 172 -22.78 8.01 -13.25
C VAL A 172 -23.80 8.99 -13.82
N ALA A 173 -25.07 8.82 -13.45
CA ALA A 173 -26.13 9.75 -13.78
C ALA A 173 -26.30 10.76 -12.63
N ARG A 174 -26.18 12.03 -12.95
CA ARG A 174 -26.37 13.23 -12.11
C ARG A 174 -27.68 13.95 -12.43
N GLU A 175 -28.21 13.77 -13.64
CA GLU A 175 -29.50 14.29 -14.09
C GLU A 175 -30.44 13.16 -14.52
N PHE A 176 -31.77 13.40 -14.49
CA PHE A 176 -32.74 12.37 -14.87
C PHE A 176 -32.72 12.08 -16.38
N ASP A 177 -32.51 13.11 -17.21
CA ASP A 177 -32.67 13.02 -18.66
C ASP A 177 -31.54 12.23 -19.34
N GLU A 178 -30.38 12.10 -18.68
CA GLU A 178 -29.25 11.30 -19.18
C GLU A 178 -29.34 9.80 -18.82
N ILE A 179 -30.24 9.41 -17.90
CA ILE A 179 -30.35 8.02 -17.43
C ILE A 179 -30.55 7.03 -18.59
N PRO A 180 -31.49 7.26 -19.54
CA PRO A 180 -31.70 6.31 -20.63
C PRO A 180 -30.45 6.08 -21.49
N GLU A 181 -29.75 7.16 -21.85
CA GLU A 181 -28.54 7.09 -22.67
C GLU A 181 -27.39 6.41 -21.94
N LEU A 182 -27.18 6.75 -20.66
CA LEU A 182 -26.15 6.14 -19.82
C LEU A 182 -26.41 4.65 -19.58
N PHE A 183 -27.67 4.24 -19.38
CA PHE A 183 -28.04 2.84 -19.22
C PHE A 183 -27.79 2.02 -20.49
N GLU A 184 -28.18 2.54 -21.66
CA GLU A 184 -27.87 1.90 -22.94
C GLU A 184 -26.36 1.81 -23.17
N SER A 185 -25.63 2.88 -22.85
CA SER A 185 -24.18 2.89 -22.98
C SER A 185 -23.51 1.87 -22.07
N ALA A 186 -23.94 1.76 -20.81
CA ALA A 186 -23.43 0.77 -19.85
C ALA A 186 -23.70 -0.65 -20.34
N THR A 187 -24.92 -0.91 -20.80
CA THR A 187 -25.34 -2.20 -21.36
C THR A 187 -24.51 -2.59 -22.57
N ARG A 188 -24.30 -1.68 -23.54
CA ARG A 188 -23.46 -1.94 -24.73
C ARG A 188 -22.01 -2.28 -24.35
N GLU A 189 -21.44 -1.53 -23.41
CA GLU A 189 -20.07 -1.77 -22.92
C GLU A 189 -19.97 -3.14 -22.21
N ALA A 190 -20.97 -3.48 -21.39
CA ALA A 190 -21.04 -4.77 -20.70
C ALA A 190 -21.15 -5.94 -21.68
N VAL A 191 -22.02 -5.85 -22.70
CA VAL A 191 -22.12 -6.88 -23.75
C VAL A 191 -20.78 -7.03 -24.50
N SER A 192 -20.14 -5.93 -24.87
CA SER A 192 -18.87 -5.97 -25.58
C SER A 192 -17.74 -6.58 -24.75
N ALA A 193 -17.72 -6.34 -23.44
CA ALA A 193 -16.64 -6.77 -22.57
C ALA A 193 -16.85 -8.19 -22.00
N PHE A 194 -18.10 -8.56 -21.71
CA PHE A 194 -18.42 -9.75 -20.92
C PHE A 194 -19.47 -10.66 -21.59
N GLY A 195 -19.96 -10.30 -22.77
CA GLY A 195 -21.00 -11.06 -23.50
C GLY A 195 -22.39 -10.98 -22.86
N ARG A 196 -22.55 -10.15 -21.82
CA ARG A 196 -23.73 -10.05 -20.96
C ARG A 196 -24.00 -8.58 -20.63
N GLY A 197 -25.26 -8.15 -20.81
CA GLY A 197 -25.66 -6.73 -20.77
C GLY A 197 -26.35 -6.31 -19.48
N GLU A 198 -26.58 -7.25 -18.56
CA GLU A 198 -27.28 -7.00 -17.31
C GLU A 198 -26.55 -5.93 -16.48
N CYS A 199 -27.29 -4.92 -16.03
CA CYS A 199 -26.77 -3.84 -15.19
C CYS A 199 -27.61 -3.72 -13.91
N PHE A 200 -27.00 -3.36 -12.80
CA PHE A 200 -27.68 -2.96 -11.57
C PHE A 200 -27.41 -1.48 -11.28
N VAL A 201 -28.22 -0.91 -10.39
CA VAL A 201 -28.12 0.50 -10.02
C VAL A 201 -27.87 0.61 -8.53
N GLU A 202 -27.00 1.54 -8.15
CA GLU A 202 -26.79 1.92 -6.77
C GLU A 202 -26.73 3.43 -6.61
N LYS A 203 -26.95 3.91 -5.39
CA LYS A 203 -26.70 5.29 -5.03
C LYS A 203 -25.21 5.61 -5.25
N TYR A 204 -24.92 6.65 -6.02
CA TYR A 204 -23.57 7.14 -6.15
C TYR A 204 -23.27 8.12 -5.02
N LEU A 205 -22.24 7.81 -4.23
CA LEU A 205 -21.77 8.72 -3.19
C LEU A 205 -20.85 9.75 -3.85
N ASP A 206 -21.35 10.98 -4.01
CA ASP A 206 -20.55 12.08 -4.55
C ASP A 206 -19.65 12.69 -3.48
N LYS A 207 -18.42 13.03 -3.88
CA LYS A 207 -17.34 13.50 -3.00
C LYS A 207 -17.25 12.72 -1.66
N PRO A 208 -17.20 11.37 -1.70
CA PRO A 208 -17.31 10.61 -0.47
C PRO A 208 -16.03 10.71 0.35
N ARG A 209 -16.20 10.74 1.66
CA ARG A 209 -15.12 10.54 2.64
C ARG A 209 -14.92 9.05 2.86
N HIS A 210 -13.66 8.64 2.96
CA HIS A 210 -13.29 7.28 3.32
C HIS A 210 -13.00 7.25 4.81
N VAL A 211 -13.90 6.63 5.57
CA VAL A 211 -13.80 6.52 7.02
C VAL A 211 -13.77 5.06 7.41
N GLU A 212 -12.95 4.71 8.39
CA GLU A 212 -12.77 3.33 8.81
C GLU A 212 -12.70 3.21 10.33
N THR A 213 -12.85 2.00 10.84
CA THR A 213 -12.74 1.70 12.27
C THR A 213 -11.61 0.70 12.52
N GLN A 214 -10.63 1.02 13.37
CA GLN A 214 -9.73 -0.02 13.90
C GLN A 214 -10.50 -0.86 14.90
N CYS A 215 -10.50 -2.17 14.70
CA CYS A 215 -11.09 -3.11 15.64
C CYS A 215 -10.04 -4.08 16.18
N LEU A 216 -10.29 -4.59 17.38
CA LEU A 216 -9.67 -5.79 17.92
C LEU A 216 -10.76 -6.79 18.27
N ALA A 217 -10.52 -8.07 18.00
CA ALA A 217 -11.39 -9.17 18.38
C ALA A 217 -10.61 -10.32 19.01
N ASP A 218 -11.18 -10.98 20.01
CA ASP A 218 -10.57 -12.14 20.67
C ASP A 218 -11.32 -13.45 20.40
N SER A 219 -10.74 -14.57 20.86
CA SER A 219 -11.32 -15.90 20.68
C SER A 219 -12.62 -16.14 21.48
N ALA A 220 -13.01 -15.24 22.38
CA ALA A 220 -14.26 -15.32 23.11
C ALA A 220 -15.40 -14.52 22.42
N GLY A 221 -15.12 -13.89 21.27
CA GLY A 221 -16.08 -13.08 20.54
C GLY A 221 -16.23 -11.65 21.07
N ASN A 222 -15.34 -11.22 21.98
CA ASN A 222 -15.28 -9.81 22.36
C ASN A 222 -14.73 -9.02 21.19
N VAL A 223 -15.38 -7.90 20.88
CA VAL A 223 -14.95 -6.97 19.83
C VAL A 223 -15.04 -5.55 20.36
N VAL A 224 -13.92 -4.83 20.24
CA VAL A 224 -13.79 -3.42 20.60
C VAL A 224 -13.38 -2.62 19.38
N VAL A 225 -13.88 -1.39 19.31
CA VAL A 225 -13.46 -0.40 18.30
C VAL A 225 -12.49 0.56 18.98
N ILE A 226 -11.25 0.58 18.51
CA ILE A 226 -10.15 1.35 19.07
C ILE A 226 -10.30 2.83 18.70
N SER A 227 -10.49 3.13 17.41
CA SER A 227 -10.84 4.47 16.98
C SER A 227 -11.48 4.43 15.59
N THR A 228 -12.16 5.51 15.21
CA THR A 228 -12.33 5.85 13.80
C THR A 228 -11.04 6.43 13.21
N ARG A 229 -10.89 6.33 11.89
CA ARG A 229 -9.89 7.03 11.09
C ARG A 229 -10.53 7.61 9.84
N ASP A 230 -10.10 8.81 9.43
CA ASP A 230 -10.38 9.34 8.10
C ASP A 230 -9.15 9.14 7.22
N CYS A 231 -9.34 8.46 6.09
CA CYS A 231 -8.32 8.17 5.09
C CYS A 231 -8.73 8.74 3.72
N SER A 232 -9.53 9.81 3.72
CA SER A 232 -10.09 10.41 2.50
C SER A 232 -9.04 11.03 1.60
N LEU A 233 -7.91 11.48 2.16
CA LEU A 233 -6.83 12.08 1.39
C LEU A 233 -5.96 10.99 0.76
N GLN A 234 -6.43 10.53 -0.40
CA GLN A 234 -5.82 9.45 -1.18
C GLN A 234 -5.63 9.88 -2.63
N ARG A 235 -4.62 9.32 -3.29
CA ARG A 235 -4.34 9.52 -4.72
C ARG A 235 -4.55 8.21 -5.47
N ARG A 236 -5.51 8.16 -6.39
CA ARG A 236 -5.85 6.96 -7.18
C ARG A 236 -5.94 5.70 -6.30
N HIS A 237 -6.70 5.80 -5.21
CA HIS A 237 -6.88 4.74 -4.20
C HIS A 237 -5.64 4.38 -3.36
N GLN A 238 -4.58 5.19 -3.39
CA GLN A 238 -3.43 5.11 -2.48
C GLN A 238 -3.61 6.14 -1.36
N LYS A 239 -3.86 5.71 -0.12
CA LYS A 239 -3.94 6.58 1.05
C LYS A 239 -2.60 7.29 1.27
N LEU A 240 -2.62 8.59 1.55
CA LEU A 240 -1.42 9.42 1.73
C LEU A 240 -1.40 10.17 3.06
N VAL A 241 -2.57 10.59 3.55
CA VAL A 241 -2.74 11.21 4.86
C VAL A 241 -3.95 10.60 5.55
N GLU A 242 -3.77 10.24 6.80
CA GLU A 242 -4.74 9.57 7.64
C GLU A 242 -4.85 10.31 8.97
N GLU A 243 -6.04 10.37 9.56
CA GLU A 243 -6.20 11.03 10.86
C GLU A 243 -7.20 10.32 11.78
N ALA A 244 -6.88 10.31 13.08
CA ALA A 244 -7.71 9.75 14.14
C ALA A 244 -7.92 10.76 15.27
N PRO A 245 -9.12 10.80 15.89
CA PRO A 245 -10.35 10.20 15.39
C PRO A 245 -10.78 10.84 14.04
N ALA A 246 -11.62 10.16 13.27
CA ALA A 246 -12.16 10.74 12.04
C ALA A 246 -12.93 12.04 12.35
N PRO A 247 -12.51 13.20 11.83
CA PRO A 247 -13.09 14.48 12.22
C PRO A 247 -14.46 14.71 11.57
N PHE A 248 -15.24 15.67 12.05
CA PHE A 248 -16.50 16.12 11.43
C PHE A 248 -17.58 15.02 11.24
N LEU A 249 -17.52 13.94 12.02
CA LEU A 249 -18.59 12.94 12.08
C LEU A 249 -19.63 13.35 13.12
N SER A 250 -20.91 13.12 12.84
CA SER A 250 -21.95 13.23 13.85
C SER A 250 -21.84 12.09 14.87
N GLU A 251 -22.43 12.28 16.06
CA GLU A 251 -22.50 11.23 17.08
C GLU A 251 -23.22 9.99 16.56
N GLU A 252 -24.28 10.18 15.78
CA GLU A 252 -25.04 9.10 15.14
C GLU A 252 -24.19 8.33 14.14
N GLN A 253 -23.45 9.03 13.27
CA GLN A 253 -22.54 8.38 12.32
C GLN A 253 -21.49 7.54 13.05
N ASN A 254 -20.85 8.10 14.08
CA ASN A 254 -19.88 7.35 14.90
C ASN A 254 -20.50 6.10 15.52
N ARG A 255 -21.70 6.21 16.11
CA ARG A 255 -22.41 5.07 16.68
C ARG A 255 -22.67 3.98 15.64
N THR A 256 -23.18 4.36 14.46
CA THR A 256 -23.47 3.41 13.38
C THR A 256 -22.20 2.69 12.90
N LEU A 257 -21.09 3.42 12.72
CA LEU A 257 -19.81 2.81 12.34
C LEU A 257 -19.33 1.79 13.38
N TYR A 258 -19.45 2.12 14.67
CA TYR A 258 -19.03 1.24 15.76
C TYR A 258 -19.90 -0.03 15.83
N GLU A 259 -21.23 0.14 15.81
CA GLU A 259 -22.19 -0.96 15.91
C GLU A 259 -22.07 -1.91 14.71
N ALA A 260 -22.00 -1.37 13.49
CA ALA A 260 -21.86 -2.16 12.28
C ALA A 260 -20.56 -2.97 12.28
N SER A 261 -19.44 -2.33 12.62
CA SER A 261 -18.12 -3.00 12.62
C SER A 261 -18.07 -4.14 13.62
N LYS A 262 -18.60 -3.93 14.84
CA LYS A 262 -18.71 -4.99 15.84
C LYS A 262 -19.61 -6.13 15.38
N ALA A 263 -20.74 -5.82 14.75
CA ALA A 263 -21.68 -6.83 14.28
C ALA A 263 -21.07 -7.70 13.18
N ILE A 264 -20.41 -7.07 12.18
CA ILE A 264 -19.71 -7.77 11.08
C ILE A 264 -18.64 -8.70 11.63
N LEU A 265 -17.76 -8.22 12.50
CA LEU A 265 -16.64 -9.01 13.01
C LEU A 265 -17.08 -10.16 13.92
N ARG A 266 -18.15 -9.98 14.71
CA ARG A 266 -18.73 -11.07 15.51
C ARG A 266 -19.36 -12.15 14.65
N GLU A 267 -20.07 -11.76 13.58
CA GLU A 267 -20.75 -12.68 12.69
C GLU A 267 -19.77 -13.67 12.03
N VAL A 268 -18.58 -13.22 11.65
CA VAL A 268 -17.55 -14.08 11.04
C VAL A 268 -16.59 -14.73 12.04
N GLY A 269 -16.79 -14.51 13.35
CA GLY A 269 -15.90 -15.04 14.38
C GLY A 269 -14.46 -14.53 14.25
N TYR A 270 -14.31 -13.23 13.96
CA TYR A 270 -13.01 -12.60 13.70
C TYR A 270 -12.08 -12.66 14.93
N ILE A 271 -10.76 -12.74 14.70
CA ILE A 271 -9.73 -12.73 15.74
C ILE A 271 -8.58 -11.80 15.32
N GLY A 272 -7.99 -11.09 16.28
CA GLY A 272 -6.86 -10.18 16.06
C GLY A 272 -7.30 -8.77 15.65
N ALA A 273 -6.42 -8.08 14.93
CA ALA A 273 -6.66 -6.72 14.45
C ALA A 273 -7.25 -6.73 13.05
N GLY A 274 -8.29 -5.91 12.85
CA GLY A 274 -8.97 -5.75 11.57
C GLY A 274 -9.51 -4.34 11.39
N THR A 275 -9.85 -3.97 10.15
CA THR A 275 -10.43 -2.65 9.85
C THR A 275 -11.65 -2.78 8.96
N CYS A 276 -12.78 -2.25 9.41
CA CYS A 276 -13.98 -2.08 8.59
C CYS A 276 -13.91 -0.72 7.90
N GLU A 277 -14.02 -0.70 6.59
CA GLU A 277 -13.97 0.50 5.76
C GLU A 277 -15.38 0.91 5.31
N PHE A 278 -15.63 2.22 5.31
CA PHE A 278 -16.89 2.83 4.95
C PHE A 278 -16.68 4.05 4.05
N LEU A 279 -17.68 4.32 3.22
CA LEU A 279 -17.81 5.57 2.49
C LEU A 279 -18.94 6.39 3.11
N ILE A 280 -18.66 7.67 3.34
CA ILE A 280 -19.63 8.64 3.85
C ILE A 280 -19.88 9.68 2.76
N GLY A 281 -21.10 9.72 2.24
CA GLY A 281 -21.54 10.71 1.26
C GLY A 281 -21.73 12.09 1.90
N ALA A 282 -21.72 13.14 1.07
CA ALA A 282 -21.96 14.51 1.51
C ALA A 282 -23.37 14.73 2.11
N ASP A 283 -24.33 13.87 1.77
CA ASP A 283 -25.68 13.84 2.35
C ASP A 283 -25.76 13.08 3.69
N GLY A 284 -24.64 12.55 4.17
CA GLY A 284 -24.55 11.77 5.41
C GLY A 284 -24.75 10.27 5.22
N THR A 285 -25.07 9.79 4.01
CA THR A 285 -25.24 8.36 3.71
C THR A 285 -23.96 7.60 4.02
N ILE A 286 -24.06 6.57 4.87
CA ILE A 286 -22.96 5.65 5.16
C ILE A 286 -23.15 4.40 4.29
N SER A 287 -22.06 3.93 3.68
CA SER A 287 -22.01 2.61 3.04
C SER A 287 -20.79 1.86 3.52
N PHE A 288 -20.99 0.64 4.01
CA PHE A 288 -19.94 -0.34 4.18
C PHE A 288 -19.28 -0.62 2.82
N LEU A 289 -17.95 -0.69 2.83
CA LEU A 289 -17.13 -0.93 1.65
C LEU A 289 -16.55 -2.35 1.70
N GLU A 290 -15.71 -2.62 2.69
CA GLU A 290 -15.05 -3.92 2.88
C GLU A 290 -14.45 -4.04 4.29
N VAL A 291 -13.95 -5.22 4.63
CA VAL A 291 -13.11 -5.43 5.83
C VAL A 291 -11.72 -5.85 5.37
N ASN A 292 -10.71 -5.11 5.80
CA ASN A 292 -9.32 -5.52 5.62
C ASN A 292 -8.95 -6.48 6.75
N THR A 293 -8.52 -7.68 6.39
CA THR A 293 -8.34 -8.80 7.33
C THR A 293 -6.94 -8.84 7.96
N ARG A 294 -6.45 -7.66 8.35
CA ARG A 294 -5.08 -7.43 8.81
C ARG A 294 -4.95 -6.13 9.60
N LEU A 295 -3.78 -5.92 10.19
CA LEU A 295 -3.36 -4.61 10.66
C LEU A 295 -3.30 -3.63 9.47
N GLN A 296 -3.77 -2.39 9.66
CA GLN A 296 -3.65 -1.34 8.66
C GLN A 296 -2.31 -0.61 8.77
N VAL A 297 -1.90 0.03 7.67
CA VAL A 297 -0.64 0.80 7.62
C VAL A 297 -0.72 1.97 8.60
N GLU A 298 -1.87 2.62 8.60
CA GLU A 298 -2.29 3.78 9.37
C GLU A 298 -2.77 3.46 10.80
N HIS A 299 -2.53 2.24 11.29
CA HIS A 299 -2.81 1.90 12.68
C HIS A 299 -2.15 2.85 13.73
N PRO A 300 -0.98 3.47 13.50
CA PRO A 300 -0.35 4.34 14.50
C PRO A 300 -1.21 5.51 14.96
N VAL A 301 -2.04 6.12 14.09
CA VAL A 301 -2.92 7.22 14.55
C VAL A 301 -3.95 6.72 15.58
N SER A 302 -4.42 5.48 15.45
CA SER A 302 -5.29 4.84 16.44
C SER A 302 -4.55 4.54 17.74
N GLU A 303 -3.27 4.11 17.66
CA GLU A 303 -2.44 3.88 18.85
C GLU A 303 -2.20 5.19 19.62
N GLU A 304 -1.86 6.27 18.92
CA GLU A 304 -1.52 7.55 19.53
C GLU A 304 -2.69 8.19 20.29
N VAL A 305 -3.92 8.07 19.78
CA VAL A 305 -5.09 8.65 20.45
C VAL A 305 -5.66 7.75 21.55
N THR A 306 -5.30 6.46 21.60
CA THR A 306 -5.84 5.53 22.62
C THR A 306 -4.81 5.04 23.63
N GLY A 307 -3.53 5.12 23.31
CA GLY A 307 -2.44 4.50 24.07
C GLY A 307 -2.36 2.98 23.93
N ILE A 308 -3.16 2.36 23.05
CA ILE A 308 -3.16 0.91 22.83
C ILE A 308 -2.15 0.55 21.75
N ASP A 309 -1.14 -0.25 22.10
CA ASP A 309 -0.22 -0.85 21.14
C ASP A 309 -0.89 -2.05 20.45
N LEU A 310 -1.30 -1.87 19.20
CA LEU A 310 -2.10 -2.84 18.46
C LEU A 310 -1.30 -4.09 18.13
N VAL A 311 0.00 -3.97 17.86
CA VAL A 311 0.85 -5.14 17.59
C VAL A 311 1.06 -5.97 18.85
N ARG A 312 1.21 -5.33 20.02
CA ARG A 312 1.26 -6.05 21.30
C ARG A 312 -0.07 -6.72 21.62
N GLU A 313 -1.19 -6.07 21.33
CA GLU A 313 -2.51 -6.70 21.47
C GLU A 313 -2.67 -7.89 20.52
N GLN A 314 -2.20 -7.80 19.27
CA GLN A 314 -2.19 -8.94 18.35
C GLN A 314 -1.40 -10.13 18.91
N LEU A 315 -0.21 -9.89 19.47
CA LEU A 315 0.59 -10.94 20.13
C LEU A 315 -0.16 -11.56 21.31
N ARG A 316 -0.74 -10.72 22.17
CA ARG A 316 -1.49 -11.15 23.37
C ARG A 316 -2.73 -11.96 23.00
N ILE A 317 -3.50 -11.51 22.02
CA ILE A 317 -4.71 -12.20 21.52
C ILE A 317 -4.33 -13.54 20.88
N ALA A 318 -3.23 -13.58 20.11
CA ALA A 318 -2.73 -14.83 19.52
C ALA A 318 -2.25 -15.84 20.59
N GLU A 319 -1.83 -15.37 21.77
CA GLU A 319 -1.56 -16.20 22.97
C GLU A 319 -2.84 -16.65 23.71
N GLY A 320 -4.02 -16.28 23.21
CA GLY A 320 -5.32 -16.58 23.82
C GLY A 320 -5.75 -15.58 24.90
N GLY A 321 -5.12 -14.40 24.94
CA GLY A 321 -5.54 -13.30 25.80
C GLY A 321 -6.92 -12.76 25.41
N LEU A 322 -7.74 -12.46 26.41
CA LEU A 322 -9.08 -11.90 26.22
C LEU A 322 -9.07 -10.38 26.38
N ILE A 323 -9.91 -9.69 25.62
CA ILE A 323 -10.13 -8.26 25.74
C ILE A 323 -11.07 -8.01 26.92
N ASP A 324 -10.58 -7.31 27.93
CA ASP A 324 -11.27 -7.02 29.19
C ASP A 324 -11.60 -5.52 29.38
N TYR A 325 -11.38 -4.71 28.34
CA TYR A 325 -11.69 -3.29 28.29
C TYR A 325 -12.83 -3.01 27.29
N ALA A 326 -13.53 -1.88 27.51
CA ALA A 326 -14.54 -1.37 26.58
C ALA A 326 -13.87 -0.58 25.43
N ASP A 327 -14.67 -0.05 24.50
CA ASP A 327 -14.14 0.85 23.47
C ASP A 327 -13.41 2.03 24.14
N PRO A 328 -12.10 2.23 23.87
CA PRO A 328 -11.36 3.34 24.44
C PRO A 328 -11.87 4.68 23.90
N ALA A 329 -11.98 5.68 24.78
CA ALA A 329 -12.23 7.04 24.34
C ALA A 329 -10.93 7.64 23.77
N PRO A 330 -10.94 8.17 22.53
CA PRO A 330 -9.75 8.81 21.98
C PRO A 330 -9.41 10.09 22.75
N VAL A 331 -8.11 10.30 22.99
CA VAL A 331 -7.54 11.48 23.64
C VAL A 331 -6.67 12.21 22.63
N GLY A 332 -7.00 13.47 22.38
CA GLY A 332 -6.31 14.28 21.40
C GLY A 332 -6.68 13.94 19.96
N HIS A 333 -5.78 14.27 19.04
CA HIS A 333 -5.92 14.04 17.62
C HIS A 333 -4.56 13.71 17.02
N SER A 334 -4.51 12.72 16.13
CA SER A 334 -3.28 12.28 15.47
C SER A 334 -3.45 12.28 13.96
N ILE A 335 -2.44 12.74 13.23
CA ILE A 335 -2.38 12.79 11.78
C ILE A 335 -1.12 12.06 11.33
N GLU A 336 -1.28 11.09 10.43
CA GLU A 336 -0.19 10.35 9.80
C GLU A 336 0.01 10.81 8.35
N PHE A 337 1.28 10.85 7.94
CA PHE A 337 1.71 11.16 6.58
C PHE A 337 2.59 10.02 6.08
N ARG A 338 2.19 9.37 4.97
CA ARG A 338 3.01 8.36 4.30
C ARG A 338 4.13 8.99 3.51
N VAL A 339 5.38 8.62 3.77
CA VAL A 339 6.54 9.16 3.06
C VAL A 339 6.95 8.18 1.96
N ASN A 340 6.42 8.39 0.76
CA ASN A 340 6.74 7.61 -0.43
C ASN A 340 7.85 8.25 -1.28
N GLY A 341 8.67 7.41 -1.92
CA GLY A 341 9.70 7.76 -2.90
C GLY A 341 9.10 8.06 -4.28
N GLU A 342 8.24 9.08 -4.34
CA GLU A 342 7.48 9.49 -5.51
C GLU A 342 7.66 11.00 -5.75
N ASP A 343 7.54 11.47 -6.99
CA ASP A 343 7.68 12.89 -7.36
C ASP A 343 6.31 13.54 -7.62
N PRO A 344 5.76 14.33 -6.67
CA PRO A 344 4.47 15.00 -6.86
C PRO A 344 4.45 15.99 -8.03
N GLY A 345 5.59 16.61 -8.36
CA GLY A 345 5.69 17.56 -9.47
C GLY A 345 5.69 16.87 -10.84
N ARG A 346 5.88 15.54 -10.87
CA ARG A 346 5.73 14.69 -12.06
C ARG A 346 4.55 13.71 -11.93
N GLY A 347 3.49 14.13 -11.25
CA GLY A 347 2.28 13.32 -11.10
C GLY A 347 2.47 12.09 -10.22
N PHE A 348 3.29 12.20 -9.17
CA PHE A 348 3.59 11.13 -8.21
C PHE A 348 4.33 9.93 -8.82
N LEU A 349 5.20 10.18 -9.81
CA LEU A 349 5.97 9.13 -10.44
C LEU A 349 6.93 8.47 -9.41
N PRO A 350 6.84 7.14 -9.17
CA PRO A 350 7.78 6.44 -8.30
C PRO A 350 9.18 6.45 -8.89
N GLN A 351 10.17 6.83 -8.09
CA GLN A 351 11.56 6.91 -8.53
C GLN A 351 12.46 6.24 -7.48
N PRO A 352 12.85 4.97 -7.69
CA PRO A 352 13.79 4.29 -6.80
C PRO A 352 15.16 4.97 -6.86
N GLY A 353 15.90 4.91 -5.75
CA GLY A 353 17.19 5.57 -5.64
C GLY A 353 17.82 5.44 -4.26
N PRO A 354 19.10 5.82 -4.14
CA PRO A 354 19.79 5.86 -2.85
C PRO A 354 19.27 6.99 -1.97
N ILE A 355 19.31 6.78 -0.65
CA ILE A 355 19.02 7.81 0.35
C ILE A 355 20.36 8.35 0.84
N HIS A 356 20.78 9.52 0.36
CA HIS A 356 22.01 10.17 0.81
C HIS A 356 21.82 10.91 2.14
N VAL A 357 20.66 11.56 2.29
CA VAL A 357 20.30 12.30 3.50
C VAL A 357 18.97 11.76 4.00
N PHE A 358 18.92 11.47 5.29
CA PHE A 358 17.70 11.14 6.02
C PHE A 358 17.76 11.84 7.38
N LYS A 359 17.44 13.13 7.39
CA LYS A 359 17.52 13.96 8.58
C LYS A 359 16.18 13.94 9.29
N THR A 360 16.12 13.24 10.40
CA THR A 360 14.92 13.13 11.24
C THR A 360 14.72 14.38 12.10
N PHE A 361 13.55 14.44 12.74
CA PHE A 361 13.09 15.52 13.62
C PHE A 361 12.47 14.90 14.87
N GLY A 362 12.14 15.73 15.86
CA GLY A 362 11.54 15.26 17.10
C GLY A 362 10.74 16.33 17.82
N GLY A 363 10.53 16.11 19.12
CA GLY A 363 9.74 16.97 19.99
C GLY A 363 8.42 16.33 20.42
N PRO A 364 7.62 17.03 21.24
CA PRO A 364 6.36 16.49 21.76
C PRO A 364 5.37 16.09 20.66
N GLY A 365 4.77 14.91 20.82
CA GLY A 365 3.74 14.40 19.90
C GLY A 365 4.25 14.03 18.51
N ILE A 366 5.54 13.73 18.36
CA ILE A 366 6.14 13.27 17.11
C ILE A 366 6.55 11.81 17.23
N ARG A 367 6.04 10.98 16.32
CA ARG A 367 6.47 9.59 16.10
C ARG A 367 6.88 9.40 14.64
N LEU A 368 7.92 8.59 14.43
CA LEU A 368 8.42 8.23 13.09
C LEU A 368 8.62 6.72 13.03
N ASP A 369 7.79 6.07 12.22
CA ASP A 369 7.93 4.65 11.89
C ASP A 369 8.59 4.54 10.52
N SER A 370 9.83 4.07 10.44
CA SER A 370 10.58 4.01 9.19
C SER A 370 11.26 2.66 9.00
N GLY A 371 11.32 2.22 7.74
CA GLY A 371 12.04 1.03 7.30
C GLY A 371 13.39 1.33 6.65
N VAL A 372 13.81 2.60 6.60
CA VAL A 372 15.02 3.06 5.93
C VAL A 372 15.79 4.07 6.77
N THR A 373 17.05 4.28 6.43
CA THR A 373 17.90 5.35 6.96
C THR A 373 18.86 5.87 5.89
N ALA A 374 19.64 6.89 6.23
CA ALA A 374 20.70 7.39 5.36
C ALA A 374 21.70 6.26 5.01
N GLY A 375 22.00 6.13 3.73
CA GLY A 375 22.85 5.08 3.17
C GLY A 375 22.08 3.89 2.58
N ASP A 376 20.79 3.74 2.88
CA ASP A 376 19.96 2.70 2.28
C ASP A 376 19.57 3.04 0.83
N THR A 377 19.05 2.07 0.09
CA THR A 377 18.57 2.25 -1.29
C THR A 377 17.13 1.75 -1.39
N VAL A 378 16.26 2.58 -1.96
CA VAL A 378 14.89 2.20 -2.27
C VAL A 378 14.89 1.47 -3.62
N SER A 379 14.54 0.19 -3.60
CA SER A 379 14.45 -0.64 -4.81
C SER A 379 13.12 -0.40 -5.54
N GLY A 380 13.15 -0.46 -6.87
CA GLY A 380 11.95 -0.46 -7.72
C GLY A 380 11.21 -1.81 -7.77
N ALA A 381 11.64 -2.80 -6.99
CA ALA A 381 11.00 -4.12 -6.93
C ALA A 381 9.80 -4.19 -5.96
N PHE A 382 9.66 -3.21 -5.06
CA PHE A 382 8.67 -3.22 -3.99
C PHE A 382 8.02 -1.84 -3.82
N ASP A 383 7.14 -1.74 -2.82
CA ASP A 383 6.44 -0.50 -2.44
C ASP A 383 7.41 0.67 -2.16
N SER A 384 6.99 1.87 -2.54
CA SER A 384 7.76 3.12 -2.46
C SER A 384 7.75 3.75 -1.06
N LEU A 385 7.06 3.20 -0.07
CA LEU A 385 6.97 3.73 1.28
C LEU A 385 8.32 3.60 2.03
N LEU A 386 8.91 4.75 2.38
CA LEU A 386 10.12 4.85 3.21
C LEU A 386 9.77 4.78 4.70
N GLY A 387 8.63 5.36 5.08
CA GLY A 387 8.18 5.45 6.46
C GLY A 387 6.95 6.32 6.60
N LYS A 388 6.55 6.56 7.84
CA LYS A 388 5.32 7.25 8.23
C LYS A 388 5.65 8.26 9.31
N ILE A 389 5.18 9.49 9.14
CA ILE A 389 5.29 10.56 10.13
C ILE A 389 3.96 10.65 10.85
N ILE A 390 3.95 10.43 12.16
CA ILE A 390 2.74 10.49 12.97
C ILE A 390 2.86 11.69 13.90
N VAL A 391 1.85 12.56 13.87
CA VAL A 391 1.83 13.82 14.60
C VAL A 391 0.58 13.91 15.46
N THR A 392 0.78 13.96 16.76
CA THR A 392 -0.29 13.98 17.76
C THR A 392 -0.33 15.34 18.46
N GLY A 393 -1.53 15.90 18.61
CA GLY A 393 -1.83 17.10 19.37
C GLY A 393 -2.97 16.86 20.37
N ARG A 394 -3.20 17.79 21.29
CA ARG A 394 -4.36 17.75 22.20
C ARG A 394 -5.70 17.92 21.48
N ASP A 395 -5.64 18.50 20.28
CA ASP A 395 -6.74 18.75 19.36
C ASP A 395 -6.16 18.74 17.92
N ARG A 396 -7.05 18.73 16.91
CA ARG A 396 -6.65 18.70 15.50
C ARG A 396 -5.83 19.92 15.09
N ALA A 397 -6.11 21.09 15.66
CA ALA A 397 -5.40 22.33 15.35
C ALA A 397 -3.93 22.25 15.79
N GLU A 398 -3.68 21.80 17.03
CA GLU A 398 -2.32 21.59 17.52
C GLU A 398 -1.58 20.50 16.73
N ALA A 399 -2.27 19.42 16.33
CA ALA A 399 -1.68 18.39 15.47
C ALA A 399 -1.22 18.98 14.13
N LEU A 400 -2.04 19.83 13.49
CA LEU A 400 -1.67 20.54 12.24
C LEU A 400 -0.50 21.52 12.43
N GLU A 401 -0.48 22.28 13.51
CA GLU A 401 0.63 23.18 13.85
C GLU A 401 1.95 22.41 13.99
N ARG A 402 1.92 21.29 14.72
CA ARG A 402 3.09 20.40 14.87
C ARG A 402 3.46 19.74 13.55
N ALA A 403 2.50 19.38 12.71
CA ALA A 403 2.73 18.73 11.43
C ALA A 403 3.45 19.67 10.46
N ARG A 404 3.05 20.94 10.39
CA ARG A 404 3.75 21.97 9.59
C ARG A 404 5.23 22.04 9.96
N ARG A 405 5.54 22.13 11.26
CA ARG A 405 6.93 22.15 11.75
C ARG A 405 7.68 20.86 11.41
N ALA A 406 7.10 19.70 11.74
CA ALA A 406 7.69 18.39 11.49
C ALA A 406 8.03 18.16 10.01
N LEU A 407 7.09 18.46 9.12
CA LEU A 407 7.25 18.31 7.67
C LEU A 407 8.29 19.28 7.11
N ASP A 408 8.40 20.51 7.64
CA ASP A 408 9.44 21.46 7.24
C ASP A 408 10.85 21.05 7.72
N GLU A 409 10.96 20.45 8.90
CA GLU A 409 12.24 19.97 9.46
C GLU A 409 12.75 18.67 8.82
N PHE A 410 11.85 17.83 8.30
CA PHE A 410 12.22 16.53 7.72
C PHE A 410 12.87 16.67 6.35
N GLU A 411 14.05 16.07 6.19
CA GLU A 411 14.80 16.15 4.94
C GLU A 411 15.20 14.75 4.46
N VAL A 412 14.81 14.44 3.22
CA VAL A 412 15.23 13.25 2.49
C VAL A 412 15.84 13.71 1.18
N ALA A 413 17.08 13.29 0.89
CA ALA A 413 17.76 13.61 -0.35
C ALA A 413 18.40 12.37 -0.99
N GLY A 414 18.54 12.40 -2.31
CA GLY A 414 19.01 11.28 -3.16
C GLY A 414 17.92 10.67 -4.04
N LEU A 415 16.65 10.92 -3.70
CA LEU A 415 15.48 10.56 -4.48
C LEU A 415 14.34 11.56 -4.22
N PRO A 416 13.38 11.74 -5.14
CA PRO A 416 12.18 12.52 -4.86
C PRO A 416 11.31 11.84 -3.80
N THR A 417 10.57 12.65 -3.05
CA THR A 417 9.59 12.16 -2.07
C THR A 417 8.31 12.97 -2.13
N VAL A 418 7.24 12.44 -1.56
CA VAL A 418 5.95 13.14 -1.40
C VAL A 418 5.95 14.25 -0.34
N LEU A 419 7.07 14.52 0.32
CA LEU A 419 7.16 15.56 1.37
C LEU A 419 6.71 16.96 0.91
N PRO A 420 7.05 17.46 -0.30
CA PRO A 420 6.53 18.74 -0.78
C PRO A 420 5.01 18.78 -0.89
N PHE A 421 4.39 17.64 -1.25
CA PHE A 421 2.93 17.52 -1.27
C PHE A 421 2.34 17.63 0.14
N HIS A 422 2.86 16.87 1.10
CA HIS A 422 2.40 16.94 2.50
C HIS A 422 2.53 18.34 3.09
N ARG A 423 3.65 19.02 2.83
CA ARG A 423 3.85 20.42 3.24
C ARG A 423 2.77 21.35 2.70
N LYS A 424 2.33 21.14 1.45
CA LYS A 424 1.27 21.94 0.85
C LYS A 424 -0.10 21.59 1.44
N VAL A 425 -0.40 20.30 1.62
CA VAL A 425 -1.67 19.81 2.18
C VAL A 425 -1.95 20.38 3.58
N VAL A 426 -0.97 20.37 4.49
CA VAL A 426 -1.17 20.91 5.86
C VAL A 426 -1.35 22.44 5.92
N ARG A 427 -1.33 23.10 4.77
CA ARG A 427 -1.55 24.54 4.58
C ARG A 427 -2.73 24.83 3.64
N ASP A 428 -3.37 23.80 3.10
CA ASP A 428 -4.49 23.95 2.18
C ASP A 428 -5.82 24.07 2.97
N PRO A 429 -6.63 25.14 2.75
CA PRO A 429 -7.89 25.34 3.44
C PRO A 429 -8.86 24.15 3.34
N ALA A 430 -8.86 23.41 2.24
CA ALA A 430 -9.75 22.25 2.08
C ALA A 430 -9.43 21.13 3.09
N PHE A 431 -8.17 21.02 3.51
CA PHE A 431 -7.75 20.03 4.51
C PHE A 431 -7.70 20.62 5.93
N THR A 432 -7.20 21.84 6.09
CA THR A 432 -7.11 22.48 7.41
C THR A 432 -8.49 22.83 7.97
N ALA A 433 -9.47 23.10 7.11
CA ALA A 433 -10.86 23.40 7.46
C ALA A 433 -10.97 24.53 8.49
N GLU A 434 -10.16 25.59 8.33
CA GLU A 434 -10.13 26.75 9.25
C GLU A 434 -11.46 27.51 9.27
N ASP A 435 -12.27 27.40 8.22
CA ASP A 435 -13.63 27.92 8.13
C ASP A 435 -14.71 26.97 8.68
N GLY A 436 -14.31 25.80 9.20
CA GLY A 436 -15.19 24.76 9.71
C GLY A 436 -15.73 23.81 8.64
N VAL A 437 -15.32 23.96 7.37
CA VAL A 437 -15.76 23.09 6.27
C VAL A 437 -14.60 22.20 5.82
N PHE A 438 -14.74 20.89 6.02
CA PHE A 438 -13.78 19.92 5.52
C PHE A 438 -14.02 19.63 4.05
N GLY A 439 -13.10 20.08 3.19
CA GLY A 439 -13.20 20.00 1.73
C GLY A 439 -12.49 18.80 1.10
N ALA A 440 -11.70 18.04 1.88
CA ALA A 440 -11.01 16.86 1.38
C ALA A 440 -11.95 15.64 1.27
N TYR A 441 -11.84 14.94 0.14
CA TYR A 441 -12.57 13.71 -0.16
C TYR A 441 -11.70 12.77 -1.02
N THR A 442 -12.19 11.55 -1.25
CA THR A 442 -11.46 10.44 -1.90
C THR A 442 -10.85 10.69 -3.28
N ARG A 443 -11.24 11.77 -3.99
CA ARG A 443 -10.68 12.17 -5.29
C ARG A 443 -10.19 13.63 -5.32
N TRP A 444 -10.13 14.29 -4.17
CA TRP A 444 -9.81 15.71 -4.07
C TRP A 444 -8.46 16.05 -4.71
N ILE A 445 -7.46 15.17 -4.58
CA ILE A 445 -6.13 15.33 -5.18
C ILE A 445 -6.21 15.41 -6.71
N GLU A 446 -7.09 14.64 -7.34
CA GLU A 446 -7.24 14.59 -8.80
C GLU A 446 -8.13 15.69 -9.37
N THR A 447 -9.09 16.18 -8.58
CA THR A 447 -10.18 17.03 -9.11
C THR A 447 -10.09 18.49 -8.69
N GLU A 448 -9.61 18.77 -7.48
CA GLU A 448 -9.71 20.11 -6.87
C GLU A 448 -8.38 20.63 -6.33
N PHE A 449 -7.44 19.74 -5.99
CA PHE A 449 -6.12 20.14 -5.52
C PHE A 449 -5.31 20.85 -6.62
N VAL A 450 -4.87 22.07 -6.33
CA VAL A 450 -4.02 22.85 -7.24
C VAL A 450 -2.57 22.43 -7.07
N ASN A 451 -2.12 21.46 -7.86
CA ASN A 451 -0.73 20.99 -7.83
C ASN A 451 0.21 21.93 -8.61
N ASP A 452 0.84 22.85 -7.90
CA ASP A 452 1.89 23.78 -8.39
C ASP A 452 3.29 23.37 -7.92
N ILE A 453 3.45 22.14 -7.43
CA ILE A 453 4.71 21.64 -6.91
C ILE A 453 5.68 21.46 -8.09
N PRO A 454 6.88 22.06 -8.05
CA PRO A 454 7.84 21.88 -9.13
C PRO A 454 8.30 20.42 -9.18
N PRO A 455 8.54 19.86 -10.39
CA PRO A 455 9.24 18.59 -10.55
C PRO A 455 10.53 18.57 -9.75
N TRP A 456 10.86 17.42 -9.16
CA TRP A 456 12.15 17.26 -8.50
C TRP A 456 13.29 17.48 -9.52
N ASP A 457 14.28 18.27 -9.12
CA ASP A 457 15.36 18.78 -9.96
C ASP A 457 16.72 18.12 -9.69
N GLY A 458 16.76 17.16 -8.77
CA GLY A 458 17.96 16.37 -8.51
C GLY A 458 18.27 15.37 -9.63
N GLU A 459 19.49 14.84 -9.60
CA GLU A 459 19.93 13.76 -10.49
C GLU A 459 19.80 12.43 -9.75
N LEU A 460 19.10 11.46 -10.35
CA LEU A 460 19.10 10.09 -9.87
C LEU A 460 20.45 9.45 -10.16
N GLU A 461 21.10 8.91 -9.13
CA GLU A 461 22.23 8.01 -9.34
C GLU A 461 21.75 6.71 -9.98
N ALA A 462 22.53 6.19 -10.93
CA ALA A 462 22.27 4.85 -11.44
C ALA A 462 22.30 3.84 -10.28
N PRO A 463 21.39 2.85 -10.25
CA PRO A 463 21.42 1.81 -9.23
C PRO A 463 22.82 1.21 -9.16
N ARG A 464 23.38 1.13 -7.96
CA ARG A 464 24.65 0.41 -7.79
C ARG A 464 24.38 -1.06 -8.15
N PRO A 465 25.18 -1.68 -9.04
CA PRO A 465 25.04 -3.10 -9.26
C PRO A 465 25.27 -3.83 -7.94
N ASP A 466 24.46 -4.85 -7.67
CA ASP A 466 24.61 -5.68 -6.48
C ASP A 466 26.06 -6.18 -6.39
N GLU A 467 26.65 -6.08 -5.19
CA GLU A 467 28.00 -6.56 -4.97
C GLU A 467 28.01 -8.07 -5.22
N ALA A 468 28.71 -8.51 -6.27
CA ALA A 468 28.84 -9.92 -6.58
C ALA A 468 29.44 -10.67 -5.38
N ARG A 469 28.85 -11.82 -5.07
CA ARG A 469 29.23 -12.66 -3.94
C ARG A 469 29.47 -14.08 -4.42
N HIS A 470 30.30 -14.79 -3.69
CA HIS A 470 30.56 -16.21 -3.91
C HIS A 470 30.39 -16.96 -2.58
N THR A 471 29.86 -18.17 -2.66
CA THR A 471 29.68 -19.05 -1.51
C THR A 471 30.92 -19.92 -1.37
N VAL A 472 31.60 -19.84 -0.23
CA VAL A 472 32.67 -20.75 0.16
C VAL A 472 32.18 -21.72 1.23
N VAL A 473 32.71 -22.94 1.23
CA VAL A 473 32.50 -23.87 2.34
C VAL A 473 33.67 -23.74 3.31
N VAL A 474 33.41 -23.24 4.51
CA VAL A 474 34.41 -23.17 5.59
C VAL A 474 34.12 -24.25 6.63
N GLU A 475 35.14 -24.68 7.36
CA GLU A 475 34.97 -25.58 8.49
C GLU A 475 35.18 -24.81 9.79
N VAL A 476 34.15 -24.72 10.64
CA VAL A 476 34.21 -24.08 11.96
C VAL A 476 33.97 -25.14 13.02
N SER A 477 34.97 -25.38 13.87
CA SER A 477 34.91 -26.37 14.95
C SER A 477 34.51 -27.78 14.46
N GLY A 478 35.01 -28.20 13.30
CA GLY A 478 34.71 -29.51 12.70
C GLY A 478 33.39 -29.59 11.91
N LYS A 479 32.64 -28.48 11.81
CA LYS A 479 31.38 -28.41 11.04
C LYS A 479 31.58 -27.64 9.75
N ARG A 480 31.19 -28.23 8.62
CA ARG A 480 31.16 -27.54 7.33
C ARG A 480 29.99 -26.56 7.30
N LEU A 481 30.30 -25.30 7.01
CA LEU A 481 29.36 -24.18 6.92
C LEU A 481 29.52 -23.52 5.56
N GLU A 482 28.40 -23.25 4.90
CA GLU A 482 28.38 -22.42 3.71
C GLU A 482 28.37 -20.95 4.13
N VAL A 483 29.31 -20.18 3.61
CA VAL A 483 29.48 -18.76 3.91
C VAL A 483 29.50 -17.98 2.60
N SER A 484 28.52 -17.09 2.43
CA SER A 484 28.50 -16.15 1.32
C SER A 484 29.39 -14.95 1.65
N LEU A 485 30.40 -14.69 0.84
CA LEU A 485 31.33 -13.56 0.99
C LEU A 485 31.21 -12.62 -0.22
N PRO A 486 31.34 -11.30 -0.02
CA PRO A 486 31.45 -10.38 -1.15
C PRO A 486 32.79 -10.58 -1.86
N ASP A 487 32.80 -10.41 -3.18
CA ASP A 487 33.96 -10.68 -4.03
C ASP A 487 35.20 -9.90 -3.63
N ARG A 488 35.03 -8.69 -3.06
CA ARG A 488 36.14 -7.88 -2.54
C ARG A 488 36.90 -8.56 -1.39
N ILE A 489 36.28 -9.48 -0.65
CA ILE A 489 36.92 -10.16 0.50
C ILE A 489 37.77 -11.35 0.02
N VAL A 490 37.34 -12.07 -1.02
CA VAL A 490 38.08 -13.23 -1.55
C VAL A 490 39.12 -12.86 -2.59
N SER A 491 39.01 -11.65 -3.13
CA SER A 491 40.09 -11.00 -3.86
C SER A 491 41.22 -10.56 -2.91
N SER A 492 42.08 -11.48 -2.46
CA SER A 492 43.34 -11.14 -1.76
C SER A 492 44.55 -11.14 -2.73
N PRO A 493 45.60 -10.33 -2.47
CA PRO A 493 46.51 -9.77 -3.46
C PRO A 493 47.58 -10.78 -3.91
N GLY A 494 47.23 -11.66 -4.85
CA GLY A 494 48.18 -12.63 -5.44
C GLY A 494 48.21 -12.68 -6.96
N SER A 495 47.36 -11.91 -7.64
CA SER A 495 47.26 -11.90 -9.10
C SER A 495 47.63 -10.52 -9.64
N ALA A 496 48.92 -10.36 -9.97
CA ALA A 496 49.39 -9.23 -10.74
C ALA A 496 48.78 -9.29 -12.16
N GLY A 497 48.02 -8.26 -12.54
CA GLY A 497 47.83 -7.92 -13.95
C GLY A 497 46.42 -7.58 -14.39
N ARG A 498 45.96 -6.35 -14.10
CA ARG A 498 45.55 -5.36 -15.11
C ARG A 498 45.06 -4.08 -14.43
N PRO A 499 45.54 -2.89 -14.82
CA PRO A 499 44.99 -1.65 -14.30
C PRO A 499 43.58 -1.47 -14.87
N ALA A 500 42.61 -1.24 -13.97
CA ALA A 500 41.29 -0.77 -14.36
C ALA A 500 41.45 0.62 -15.03
N ALA A 501 41.20 0.68 -16.33
CA ALA A 501 41.21 1.92 -17.08
C ALA A 501 39.99 2.75 -16.65
N VAL A 502 40.23 3.86 -15.97
CA VAL A 502 39.25 4.93 -15.78
C VAL A 502 39.16 5.69 -17.11
N PRO A 503 38.01 5.75 -17.80
CA PRO A 503 37.87 6.63 -18.96
C PRO A 503 37.74 8.09 -18.46
N PRO A 504 38.26 9.08 -19.21
CA PRO A 504 38.19 10.47 -18.79
C PRO A 504 36.74 10.97 -18.85
N SER A 505 36.29 11.64 -17.79
CA SER A 505 35.01 12.36 -17.82
C SER A 505 35.14 13.58 -18.74
N ARG A 506 34.46 13.53 -19.89
CA ARG A 506 34.17 14.74 -20.66
C ARG A 506 32.96 15.40 -20.05
N ARG A 507 33.17 16.56 -19.42
CA ARG A 507 32.10 17.50 -19.12
C ARG A 507 31.51 18.01 -20.44
N SER A 508 30.23 17.75 -20.67
CA SER A 508 29.41 18.51 -21.60
C SER A 508 28.15 18.94 -20.87
N HIS A 509 27.97 20.25 -20.72
CA HIS A 509 26.68 20.84 -20.37
C HIS A 509 25.69 20.48 -21.48
N ALA A 510 24.70 19.66 -21.16
CA ALA A 510 23.51 19.44 -21.98
C ALA A 510 22.32 19.14 -21.06
N SER A 511 21.19 19.74 -21.39
CA SER A 511 19.94 19.73 -20.64
C SER A 511 19.40 18.33 -20.37
N THR A 512 18.94 18.15 -19.14
CA THR A 512 18.44 16.96 -18.46
C THR A 512 17.31 16.23 -19.20
N ALA A 513 17.55 14.95 -19.52
CA ALA A 513 16.54 13.98 -19.93
C ALA A 513 16.82 12.62 -19.27
N MET A 514 15.75 11.90 -18.94
CA MET A 514 15.67 10.64 -18.19
C MET A 514 16.88 9.71 -18.32
N ALA A 515 17.54 9.41 -17.19
CA ALA A 515 18.56 8.38 -17.09
C ALA A 515 17.92 6.98 -17.08
N GLY A 516 17.54 6.52 -18.26
CA GLY A 516 17.23 5.12 -18.57
C GLY A 516 17.79 4.67 -19.93
N ALA A 517 18.34 5.59 -20.73
CA ALA A 517 18.75 5.31 -22.10
C ALA A 517 20.23 5.61 -22.33
N SER A 518 21.10 4.65 -22.02
CA SER A 518 22.37 4.53 -22.74
C SER A 518 22.17 3.50 -23.85
N GLY A 519 21.79 3.97 -25.04
CA GLY A 519 21.63 3.15 -26.25
C GLY A 519 20.23 3.20 -26.88
N ASP A 520 20.02 2.29 -27.83
CA ASP A 520 18.78 2.19 -28.63
C ASP A 520 17.62 1.53 -27.86
N ALA A 521 17.90 0.91 -26.70
CA ALA A 521 16.92 0.13 -25.94
C ALA A 521 16.09 0.99 -24.98
N VAL A 522 14.77 0.85 -25.07
CA VAL A 522 13.80 1.29 -24.06
C VAL A 522 13.60 0.14 -23.07
N LYS A 523 13.83 0.39 -21.78
CA LYS A 523 13.74 -0.61 -20.71
C LYS A 523 12.65 -0.26 -19.70
N SER A 524 12.08 -1.28 -19.06
CA SER A 524 11.17 -1.10 -17.93
C SER A 524 11.94 -0.49 -16.74
N PRO A 525 11.50 0.64 -16.16
CA PRO A 525 12.19 1.25 -15.03
C PRO A 525 11.98 0.48 -13.71
N MET A 526 10.93 -0.33 -13.64
CA MET A 526 10.51 -1.07 -12.44
C MET A 526 9.87 -2.40 -12.81
N GLN A 527 9.55 -3.23 -11.80
CA GLN A 527 8.69 -4.40 -12.04
C GLN A 527 7.28 -3.90 -12.38
N ALA A 528 6.74 -4.30 -13.53
CA ALA A 528 5.46 -3.81 -14.01
C ALA A 528 4.76 -4.81 -14.94
N THR A 529 3.43 -4.73 -15.03
CA THR A 529 2.64 -5.46 -16.02
C THR A 529 2.46 -4.60 -17.27
N ILE A 530 2.74 -5.11 -18.46
CA ILE A 530 2.52 -4.37 -19.71
C ILE A 530 1.02 -4.28 -19.97
N VAL A 531 0.46 -3.06 -19.97
CA VAL A 531 -0.97 -2.84 -20.20
C VAL A 531 -1.26 -2.72 -21.68
N LYS A 532 -0.43 -1.93 -22.38
CA LYS A 532 -0.64 -1.59 -23.78
C LYS A 532 0.68 -1.31 -24.46
N ILE A 533 0.78 -1.73 -25.71
CA ILE A 533 1.85 -1.32 -26.61
C ILE A 533 1.21 -0.33 -27.58
N ALA A 534 1.76 0.87 -27.66
CA ALA A 534 1.18 1.99 -28.41
C ALA A 534 1.78 2.15 -29.81
N VAL A 535 2.76 1.31 -30.17
CA VAL A 535 3.51 1.37 -31.41
C VAL A 535 3.71 0.00 -32.05
N GLU A 536 3.99 -0.03 -33.34
CA GLU A 536 4.29 -1.23 -34.13
C GLU A 536 5.77 -1.26 -34.55
N GLU A 537 6.31 -2.46 -34.80
CA GLU A 537 7.66 -2.60 -35.37
C GLU A 537 7.74 -1.90 -36.74
N GLY A 538 8.81 -1.13 -36.96
CA GLY A 538 8.99 -0.32 -38.17
C GLY A 538 8.29 1.04 -38.14
N GLN A 539 7.53 1.36 -37.09
CA GLN A 539 6.90 2.67 -36.92
C GLN A 539 7.95 3.75 -36.61
N SER A 540 7.87 4.91 -37.26
CA SER A 540 8.68 6.07 -36.90
C SER A 540 8.08 6.79 -35.70
N VAL A 541 8.90 7.14 -34.72
CA VAL A 541 8.53 7.87 -33.51
C VAL A 541 9.42 9.08 -33.32
N VAL A 542 8.86 10.12 -32.73
CA VAL A 542 9.57 11.31 -32.28
C VAL A 542 9.77 11.20 -30.76
N LYS A 543 10.86 11.78 -30.26
CA LYS A 543 11.12 11.88 -28.82
C LYS A 543 9.90 12.44 -28.09
N GLY A 544 9.43 11.71 -27.08
CA GLY A 544 8.23 12.04 -26.31
C GLY A 544 6.97 11.27 -26.73
N ASP A 545 6.98 10.60 -27.89
CA ASP A 545 5.84 9.78 -28.33
C ASP A 545 5.63 8.60 -27.37
N LEU A 546 4.36 8.28 -27.10
CA LEU A 546 4.00 7.14 -26.27
C LEU A 546 4.35 5.83 -26.99
N VAL A 547 5.13 4.96 -26.34
CA VAL A 547 5.52 3.67 -26.92
C VAL A 547 4.91 2.47 -26.18
N VAL A 548 4.88 2.49 -24.84
CA VAL A 548 4.33 1.40 -24.01
C VAL A 548 3.60 2.01 -22.81
N VAL A 549 2.55 1.37 -22.34
CA VAL A 549 1.91 1.66 -21.04
C VAL A 549 2.16 0.48 -20.13
N LEU A 550 2.75 0.73 -18.97
CA LEU A 550 3.01 -0.25 -17.93
C LEU A 550 2.08 -0.01 -16.75
N GLU A 551 1.62 -1.03 -16.05
CA GLU A 551 0.95 -0.93 -14.76
C GLU A 551 1.92 -1.40 -13.68
N ALA A 552 2.32 -0.47 -12.83
CA ALA A 552 3.08 -0.77 -11.62
C ALA A 552 2.49 0.03 -10.48
N MET A 553 2.46 -0.57 -9.28
CA MET A 553 1.99 0.12 -8.07
C MET A 553 0.58 0.74 -8.24
N LYS A 554 -0.33 0.00 -8.89
CA LYS A 554 -1.71 0.43 -9.22
C LYS A 554 -1.79 1.69 -10.10
N MET A 555 -0.75 2.00 -10.86
CA MET A 555 -0.72 3.10 -11.80
C MET A 555 -0.31 2.65 -13.19
N GLU A 556 -1.10 3.08 -14.18
CA GLU A 556 -0.63 3.12 -15.56
C GLU A 556 0.44 4.20 -15.72
N GLN A 557 1.56 3.80 -16.31
CA GLN A 557 2.76 4.59 -16.55
C GLN A 557 3.02 4.60 -18.05
N PRO A 558 2.84 5.76 -18.72
CA PRO A 558 3.23 5.90 -20.11
C PRO A 558 4.76 5.96 -20.23
N ILE A 559 5.32 5.01 -20.96
CA ILE A 559 6.71 5.00 -21.40
C ILE A 559 6.79 5.72 -22.74
N GLN A 560 7.62 6.75 -22.80
CA GLN A 560 7.81 7.59 -23.98
C GLN A 560 9.12 7.26 -24.70
N ALA A 561 9.17 7.53 -26.00
CA ALA A 561 10.38 7.45 -26.81
C ALA A 561 11.44 8.43 -26.29
N HIS A 562 12.64 7.92 -25.99
CA HIS A 562 13.75 8.75 -25.48
C HIS A 562 14.50 9.51 -26.57
N LYS A 563 14.34 9.11 -27.83
CA LYS A 563 14.91 9.74 -29.03
C LYS A 563 13.99 9.56 -30.23
N ASP A 564 14.21 10.36 -31.25
CA ASP A 564 13.62 10.15 -32.57
C ASP A 564 14.22 8.88 -33.19
N GLY A 565 13.41 8.12 -33.93
CA GLY A 565 13.91 6.95 -34.64
C GLY A 565 12.80 6.00 -35.09
N VAL A 566 13.20 4.78 -35.44
CA VAL A 566 12.28 3.74 -35.89
C VAL A 566 12.20 2.62 -34.85
N ILE A 567 10.98 2.21 -34.49
CA ILE A 567 10.77 1.10 -33.57
C ILE A 567 11.34 -0.18 -34.17
N GLY A 568 12.30 -0.78 -33.47
CA GLY A 568 12.87 -2.09 -33.78
C GLY A 568 12.06 -3.21 -33.13
N SER A 569 12.75 -4.26 -32.67
CA SER A 569 12.08 -5.42 -32.04
C SER A 569 11.32 -5.03 -30.78
N ILE A 570 10.05 -5.44 -30.66
CA ILE A 570 9.23 -5.28 -29.46
C ILE A 570 9.30 -6.58 -28.65
N ASN A 571 9.89 -6.51 -27.45
CA ASN A 571 10.04 -7.62 -26.50
C ASN A 571 9.08 -7.46 -25.31
N ALA A 572 7.85 -7.06 -25.61
CA ALA A 572 6.80 -6.76 -24.66
C ALA A 572 5.50 -7.36 -25.19
N ASP A 573 4.76 -8.09 -24.35
CA ASP A 573 3.42 -8.60 -24.65
C ASP A 573 2.43 -8.04 -23.63
N ALA A 574 1.26 -7.58 -24.09
CA ALA A 574 0.23 -7.06 -23.20
C ALA A 574 -0.27 -8.16 -22.23
N GLY A 575 -0.40 -7.82 -20.96
CA GLY A 575 -0.74 -8.72 -19.87
C GLY A 575 0.45 -9.41 -19.20
N THR A 576 1.68 -9.25 -19.71
CA THR A 576 2.88 -9.87 -19.12
C THR A 576 3.51 -8.98 -18.05
N THR A 577 3.83 -9.56 -16.89
CA THR A 577 4.65 -8.91 -15.86
C THR A 577 6.13 -9.07 -16.16
N VAL A 578 6.85 -7.95 -16.21
CA VAL A 578 8.29 -7.88 -16.49
C VAL A 578 9.04 -7.30 -15.30
N PRO A 579 10.29 -7.73 -15.03
CA PRO A 579 11.11 -7.15 -13.97
C PRO A 579 11.68 -5.77 -14.37
N ALA A 580 12.20 -5.04 -13.38
CA ALA A 580 12.96 -3.82 -13.62
C ALA A 580 14.17 -4.11 -14.53
N GLY A 581 14.43 -3.21 -15.49
CA GLY A 581 15.51 -3.33 -16.47
C GLY A 581 15.21 -4.21 -17.69
N HIS A 582 14.05 -4.87 -17.76
CA HIS A 582 13.62 -5.65 -18.93
C HIS A 582 13.56 -4.78 -20.19
N GLN A 583 14.13 -5.23 -21.30
CA GLN A 583 14.07 -4.51 -22.56
C GLN A 583 12.67 -4.61 -23.15
N LEU A 584 11.99 -3.48 -23.30
CA LEU A 584 10.63 -3.40 -23.85
C LEU A 584 10.68 -3.35 -25.38
N LEU A 585 11.51 -2.46 -25.93
CA LEU A 585 11.68 -2.29 -27.38
C LEU A 585 12.99 -1.58 -27.72
N LEU A 586 13.31 -1.51 -29.01
CA LEU A 586 14.42 -0.73 -29.55
C LEU A 586 13.89 0.48 -30.34
N ILE A 587 14.61 1.58 -30.30
CA ILE A 587 14.44 2.74 -31.18
C ILE A 587 15.76 2.90 -31.92
N SER A 588 15.76 2.72 -33.24
CA SER A 588 16.94 2.79 -34.10
C SER A 588 17.11 4.20 -34.64
#